data_AF-A0A7W6U1N6-F1
#
_entry.id   AF-A0A7W6U1N6-F1
#
_cell.length_a   1.000
_cell.length_b   1.000
_cell.length_c   1.000
_cell.angle_alpha   90.00
_cell.angle_beta   90.00
_cell.angle_gamma   90.00
#
_symmetry.space_group_name_H-M   'P 1'
#
loop_
_entity.id
_entity.type
_entity.pdbx_description
1 polymer ?
#
loop_
_entity_poly.entity_id
_entity_poly.type
_entity_poly.pdbx_seq_one_letter_code
_entity_poly.pdbx_strand_id
1 'polypeptide(L)' 'MSFKTSTTELNAASQPGTMQAGIRNLPGAVIIGGGLIVEAGGSLVGAVGVSGAPGGDADEACAKAGIEAVRDQLEF' A
#
# COMPACT_ATOMS: atom_id res chain seq x y z
N MET A 1 -5.56 1.32 -3.70
CA MET A 1 -6.31 0.65 -4.80
C MET A 1 -6.10 1.30 -6.16
N SER A 2 -6.11 2.65 -6.30
CA SER A 2 -6.02 3.35 -7.60
C SER A 2 -4.84 2.94 -8.51
N PHE A 3 -3.69 2.59 -7.92
CA PHE A 3 -2.49 2.16 -8.64
C PHE A 3 -2.27 0.64 -8.69
N LYS A 4 -3.11 -0.14 -7.99
CA LYS A 4 -3.01 -1.62 -7.86
C LYS A 4 -1.62 -2.15 -7.42
N THR A 5 -0.91 -1.38 -6.59
CA THR A 5 0.41 -1.71 -6.02
C THR A 5 0.49 -1.17 -4.59
N SER A 6 1.48 -1.61 -3.81
CA SER A 6 1.74 -1.05 -2.47
C SER A 6 2.25 0.39 -2.59
N THR A 7 2.03 1.19 -1.54
CA THR A 7 2.55 2.56 -1.53
C THR A 7 4.06 2.60 -1.36
N THR A 8 4.68 1.54 -0.83
CA THR A 8 6.13 1.36 -0.75
C THR A 8 6.76 1.15 -2.11
N GLU A 9 6.19 0.26 -2.94
CA GLU A 9 6.62 0.07 -4.32
C GLU A 9 6.42 1.35 -5.14
N LEU A 10 5.26 2.01 -4.96
CA LEU A 10 4.96 3.27 -5.62
C LEU A 10 5.93 4.39 -5.21
N ASN A 11 6.35 4.41 -3.94
CA ASN A 11 7.35 5.34 -3.44
C ASN A 11 8.71 5.09 -4.12
N ALA A 12 9.14 3.83 -4.24
CA ALA A 12 10.38 3.50 -4.93
C ALA A 12 10.34 3.88 -6.43
N ALA A 13 9.22 3.63 -7.11
CA ALA A 13 9.07 3.91 -8.54
C ALA A 13 8.96 5.41 -8.89
N SER A 14 8.55 6.26 -7.94
CA SER A 14 8.26 7.68 -8.18
C SER A 14 9.33 8.63 -7.66
N GLN A 15 10.54 8.15 -7.39
CA GLN A 15 11.63 9.03 -6.92
C GLN A 15 11.91 10.19 -7.90
N PRO A 16 12.47 11.32 -7.41
CA PRO A 16 12.86 12.43 -8.27
C PRO A 16 13.74 11.95 -9.43
N GLY A 17 13.40 12.35 -10.66
CA GLY A 17 14.13 11.96 -11.87
C GLY A 17 13.59 10.71 -12.59
N THR A 18 12.61 10.00 -12.02
CA THR A 18 11.88 8.95 -12.77
C THR A 18 10.75 9.53 -13.60
N MET A 19 10.29 8.79 -14.62
CA MET A 19 9.11 9.18 -15.41
C MET A 19 7.86 9.33 -14.53
N GLN A 20 7.80 8.57 -13.44
CA GLN A 20 6.68 8.53 -12.51
C GLN A 20 6.77 9.63 -11.44
N ALA A 21 7.82 10.44 -11.37
CA ALA A 21 7.96 11.46 -10.31
C ALA A 21 6.71 12.37 -10.16
N GLY A 22 5.99 12.63 -11.26
CA GLY A 22 4.77 13.44 -11.27
C GLY A 22 3.61 12.88 -10.42
N ILE A 23 3.52 11.57 -10.20
CA ILE A 23 2.40 10.97 -9.45
C ILE A 23 2.39 11.37 -7.97
N ARG A 24 3.52 11.82 -7.42
CA ARG A 24 3.62 12.31 -6.04
C ARG A 24 2.85 13.61 -5.80
N ASN A 25 2.51 14.33 -6.87
CA ASN A 25 1.75 15.58 -6.81
C ASN A 25 0.25 15.38 -7.08
N LEU A 26 -0.20 14.13 -7.26
CA LEU A 26 -1.60 13.85 -7.55
C LEU A 26 -2.46 14.12 -6.29
N PRO A 27 -3.50 14.96 -6.39
CA PRO A 27 -4.41 15.18 -5.27
C PRO A 27 -5.05 13.88 -4.79
N GLY A 28 -5.08 13.67 -3.47
CA GLY A 28 -5.64 12.45 -2.87
C GLY A 28 -4.75 11.21 -2.96
N ALA A 29 -3.51 11.33 -3.46
CA ALA A 29 -2.51 10.27 -3.40
C ALA A 29 -1.51 10.52 -2.27
N VAL A 30 -1.25 9.49 -1.49
CA VAL A 30 -0.22 9.47 -0.45
C VAL A 30 0.80 8.41 -0.83
N ILE A 31 2.02 8.84 -1.18
CA ILE A 31 3.09 7.97 -1.71
C ILE A 31 4.23 7.87 -0.69
N ILE A 32 3.90 7.27 0.44
CA ILE A 32 4.82 6.86 1.52
C ILE A 32 4.48 5.41 1.90
N GLY A 33 5.43 4.67 2.50
CA GLY A 33 5.17 3.29 2.93
C GLY A 33 4.02 3.19 3.95
N GLY A 34 3.38 2.02 4.01
CA GLY A 34 2.25 1.76 4.91
C GLY A 34 0.94 1.31 4.24
N GLY A 35 0.86 1.38 2.91
CA GLY A 35 -0.32 0.96 2.14
C GLY A 35 -0.08 -0.37 1.41
N LEU A 36 -0.94 -1.36 1.67
CA LEU A 36 -0.89 -2.69 1.07
C LEU A 36 -2.20 -3.03 0.35
N ILE A 37 -2.09 -3.80 -0.74
CA ILE A 37 -3.24 -4.39 -1.41
C ILE A 37 -3.75 -5.60 -0.62
N VAL A 38 -5.06 -5.86 -0.71
CA VAL A 38 -5.69 -7.04 -0.13
C VAL A 38 -6.21 -7.90 -1.27
N GLU A 39 -5.73 -9.13 -1.33
CA GLU A 39 -6.12 -10.13 -2.32
C GLU A 39 -6.77 -11.33 -1.63
N ALA A 40 -7.81 -11.86 -2.24
CA ALA A 40 -8.54 -13.03 -1.76
C ALA A 40 -9.08 -13.84 -2.95
N GLY A 41 -8.97 -15.17 -2.90
CA GLY A 41 -9.41 -16.04 -4.00
C GLY A 41 -8.78 -15.70 -5.36
N GLY A 42 -7.54 -15.18 -5.36
CA GLY A 42 -6.85 -14.72 -6.57
C GLY A 42 -7.38 -13.41 -7.16
N SER A 43 -8.26 -12.70 -6.45
CA SER A 43 -8.83 -11.42 -6.86
C SER A 43 -8.40 -10.29 -5.92
N LEU A 44 -8.13 -9.12 -6.49
CA LEU A 44 -7.92 -7.90 -5.71
C LEU A 44 -9.25 -7.43 -5.11
N VAL A 45 -9.39 -7.51 -3.79
CA VAL A 45 -10.63 -7.17 -3.08
C VAL A 45 -10.57 -5.80 -2.40
N GLY A 46 -9.38 -5.25 -2.18
CA GLY A 46 -9.25 -3.94 -1.56
C GLY A 46 -7.81 -3.50 -1.30
N ALA A 47 -7.65 -2.57 -0.36
CA ALA A 47 -6.37 -2.13 0.15
C ALA A 47 -6.54 -1.61 1.59
N VAL A 48 -5.48 -1.73 2.39
CA VAL A 48 -5.38 -1.13 3.72
C VAL A 48 -4.25 -0.12 3.75
N GLY A 49 -4.40 0.96 4.50
CA GLY A 49 -3.34 1.94 4.74
C GLY A 49 -3.18 2.19 6.23
N VAL A 50 -1.97 2.04 6.74
CA VAL A 50 -1.60 2.37 8.12
C VAL A 50 -0.65 3.56 8.11
N SER A 51 -0.78 4.43 9.10
CA SER A 51 0.11 5.56 9.30
C SER A 51 0.18 5.93 10.78
N GLY A 52 1.37 6.23 11.27
CA GLY A 52 1.61 6.70 12.64
C GLY A 52 2.80 6.06 13.33
N ALA A 53 3.38 5.01 12.75
CA ALA A 53 4.64 4.45 13.23
C ALA A 53 5.83 5.39 12.94
N PRO A 54 6.99 5.16 13.56
CA PRO A 54 8.20 5.96 13.33
C PRO A 54 8.74 5.93 11.88
N GLY A 55 8.26 5.02 11.04
CA GLY A 55 8.65 4.91 9.63
C GLY A 55 7.66 4.05 8.82
N GLY A 56 7.63 4.28 7.51
CA GLY A 56 6.69 3.63 6.60
C GLY A 56 6.83 2.10 6.55
N ASP A 57 8.02 1.55 6.80
CA ASP A 57 8.23 0.10 6.90
C ASP A 57 7.51 -0.50 8.12
N ALA A 58 7.44 0.25 9.22
CA ALA A 58 6.72 -0.17 10.41
C ALA A 58 5.20 -0.05 10.24
N ASP A 59 4.75 0.99 9.53
CA ASP A 59 3.34 1.09 9.10
C ASP A 59 2.97 -0.09 8.19
N GLU A 60 3.85 -0.45 7.25
CA GLU A 60 3.62 -1.59 6.35
C GLU A 60 3.58 -2.93 7.09
N ALA A 61 4.48 -3.14 8.06
CA ALA A 61 4.46 -4.32 8.91
C ALA A 61 3.14 -4.42 9.69
N CYS A 62 2.62 -3.31 10.19
CA CYS A 62 1.33 -3.26 10.86
C CYS A 62 0.16 -3.58 9.90
N ALA A 63 0.16 -2.98 8.70
CA ALA A 63 -0.81 -3.26 7.65
C ALA A 63 -0.83 -4.76 7.30
N LYS A 64 0.35 -5.36 7.14
CA LYS A 64 0.51 -6.79 6.82
C LYS A 64 -0.03 -7.68 7.94
N ALA A 65 0.28 -7.36 9.19
CA ALA A 65 -0.23 -8.10 10.34
C ALA A 65 -1.76 -8.04 10.42
N GLY A 66 -2.36 -6.89 10.12
CA GLY A 66 -3.82 -6.72 10.07
C GLY A 66 -4.47 -7.57 8.99
N ILE A 67 -3.90 -7.62 7.78
CA ILE A 67 -4.41 -8.46 6.68
C ILE A 67 -4.33 -9.94 7.05
N GLU A 68 -3.19 -10.39 7.60
CA GLU A 68 -3.00 -11.80 7.99
C GLU A 68 -3.99 -12.20 9.09
N ALA A 69 -4.29 -11.32 10.04
CA ALA A 69 -5.22 -11.60 11.13
C ALA A 69 -6.67 -11.86 10.67
N VAL A 70 -7.04 -11.39 9.47
CA VAL A 70 -8.39 -11.59 8.90
C VAL A 70 -8.39 -12.50 7.68
N ARG A 71 -7.25 -13.14 7.37
CA ARG A 71 -7.08 -13.91 6.13
C ARG A 71 -8.12 -15.02 5.96
N ASP A 72 -8.39 -15.78 7.01
CA ASP A 72 -9.40 -16.86 6.99
C ASP A 72 -10.83 -16.34 6.72
N GLN A 73 -11.09 -15.06 6.99
CA GLN A 73 -12.38 -14.41 6.73
C GLN A 73 -12.47 -13.84 5.31
N LEU A 74 -11.31 -13.65 4.66
CA LEU A 74 -11.22 -13.14 3.29
C LEU A 74 -11.31 -14.29 2.27
N GLU A 75 -10.88 -15.50 2.62
CA GLU A 75 -10.95 -16.67 1.76
C GLU A 75 -12.41 -17.13 1.58
N PHE A 76 -12.84 -17.29 0.33
CA PHE A 76 -14.20 -17.71 -0.08
C PHE A 76 -14.15 -18.79 -1.17
#